data_AF-A0AAV8XBT8-F1
#
_entry.id   AF-A0AAV8XBT8-F1
#
_cell.length_a   1.000
_cell.length_b   1.000
_cell.length_c   1.000
_cell.angle_alpha   90.00
_cell.angle_beta   90.00
_cell.angle_gamma   90.00
#
_symmetry.space_group_name_H-M   'P 1'
#
loop_
_entity.id
_entity.type
_entity.pdbx_description
1 polymer ?
#
loop_
_entity_poly.entity_id
_entity_poly.type
_entity_poly.pdbx_seq_one_letter_code
_entity_poly.pdbx_strand_id
1 'polypeptide(L)'
;MTQSQFKLPLLEVRPECAGLLRNLPVTEPPITPPSQSLSPYFSDNTDPEKYLKAGFTGHVPFGYASFGKTNEPMTNSALCDFTTNYRKRLSNEWAPVQIDKPEPPMLIQPTEIYHKHIGQLPNYGGHIPGAIFRI
;
A
#
# COMPACT_ATOMS: atom_id res chain seq x y z
N MET A 1 50.26 45.09 15.97
CA MET A 1 48.87 44.69 16.23
C MET A 1 48.42 45.33 17.53
N THR A 2 47.41 46.17 17.52
CA THR A 2 46.89 46.90 18.70
C THR A 2 45.80 46.08 19.38
N GLN A 3 46.02 45.68 20.65
CA GLN A 3 44.98 45.07 21.48
C GLN A 3 43.99 46.15 21.94
N SER A 4 42.71 45.96 21.65
CA SER A 4 41.64 46.81 22.16
C SER A 4 41.47 46.58 23.67
N GLN A 5 41.78 47.59 24.48
CA GLN A 5 41.52 47.60 25.92
C GLN A 5 40.16 48.27 26.19
N PHE A 6 39.08 47.53 26.01
CA PHE A 6 37.76 47.98 26.49
C PHE A 6 37.59 47.54 27.96
N LYS A 7 37.41 48.53 28.84
CA LYS A 7 37.40 48.38 30.30
C LYS A 7 36.01 48.65 30.90
N LEU A 8 34.95 48.26 30.18
CA LEU A 8 33.60 48.35 30.73
C LEU A 8 33.33 47.12 31.60
N PRO A 9 32.86 47.28 32.85
CA PRO A 9 32.40 46.15 33.64
C PRO A 9 31.20 45.51 32.93
N LEU A 10 31.19 44.18 32.84
CA LEU A 10 30.04 43.44 32.34
C LEU A 10 28.85 43.72 33.26
N LEU A 11 27.86 44.45 32.75
CA LEU A 11 26.60 44.70 33.45
C LEU A 11 25.70 43.48 33.26
N GLU A 12 25.27 42.87 34.37
CA GLU A 12 24.25 41.81 34.32
C GLU A 12 22.94 42.40 33.81
N VAL A 13 22.50 41.95 32.64
CA VAL A 13 21.33 42.50 31.94
C VAL A 13 20.02 42.06 32.63
N ARG A 14 20.04 41.02 33.48
CA ARG A 14 18.88 40.44 34.20
C ARG A 14 19.27 39.74 35.51
N PRO A 15 19.40 40.46 36.63
CA PRO A 15 19.76 39.87 37.93
C PRO A 15 18.72 38.87 38.45
N GLU A 16 17.46 38.97 38.02
CA GLU A 16 16.39 38.01 38.36
C GLU A 16 16.59 36.63 37.75
N CYS A 17 17.43 36.52 36.71
CA CYS A 17 17.79 35.27 36.07
C CYS A 17 19.14 34.71 36.57
N ALA A 18 19.82 35.41 37.49
CA ALA A 18 21.05 34.92 38.12
C ALA A 18 20.70 33.72 39.01
N GLY A 19 21.06 32.52 38.58
CA GLY A 19 20.78 31.26 39.30
C GLY A 19 19.78 30.33 38.63
N LEU A 20 19.08 30.77 37.56
CA LEU A 20 18.36 29.85 36.69
C LEU A 20 19.38 29.06 35.86
N LEU A 21 19.74 27.86 36.35
CA LEU A 21 20.50 26.87 35.59
C LEU A 21 19.71 26.53 34.32
N ARG A 22 20.08 27.16 33.20
CA ARG A 22 19.49 26.87 31.88
C ARG A 22 19.74 25.42 31.43
N ASN A 23 20.72 24.76 32.03
CA ASN A 23 21.14 23.41 31.73
C ASN A 23 20.89 22.51 32.94
N LEU A 24 19.63 22.34 33.35
CA LEU A 24 19.29 21.25 34.25
C LEU A 24 19.61 19.94 33.51
N PRO A 25 20.48 19.06 34.03
CA PRO A 25 20.71 17.76 33.41
C PRO A 25 19.40 16.98 33.50
N VAL A 26 18.71 16.87 32.37
CA VAL A 26 17.53 16.02 32.24
C VAL A 26 18.05 14.59 32.16
N THR A 27 17.61 13.73 33.08
CA THR A 27 17.90 12.31 33.00
C THR A 27 17.24 11.75 31.75
N GLU A 28 18.04 11.40 30.74
CA GLU A 28 17.52 10.77 29.54
C GLU A 28 16.85 9.44 29.93
N PRO A 29 15.67 9.13 29.37
CA PRO A 29 15.05 7.83 29.58
C PRO A 29 16.01 6.73 29.11
N PRO A 30 16.08 5.59 29.82
CA PRO A 30 16.95 4.49 29.43
C PRO A 30 16.61 4.03 28.01
N ILE A 31 17.60 4.04 27.12
CA ILE A 31 17.46 3.54 25.75
C ILE A 31 17.30 2.03 25.85
N THR A 32 16.11 1.52 25.54
CA THR A 32 15.92 0.08 25.35
C THR A 32 16.75 -0.36 24.16
N PRO A 33 17.56 -1.42 24.28
CA PRO A 33 18.34 -1.91 23.14
C PRO A 33 17.40 -2.23 21.98
N PRO A 34 17.78 -1.88 20.73
CA PRO A 34 16.97 -2.21 19.58
C PRO A 34 16.79 -3.72 19.51
N SER A 35 15.54 -4.17 19.55
CA SER A 35 15.21 -5.55 19.24
C SER A 35 15.68 -5.82 17.82
N GLN A 36 16.44 -6.90 17.60
CA GLN A 36 16.77 -7.41 16.26
C GLN A 36 15.54 -8.07 15.62
N SER A 37 14.37 -7.41 15.72
CA SER A 37 13.14 -7.92 15.16
C SER A 37 13.29 -7.95 13.64
N LEU A 38 12.95 -9.09 13.05
CA LEU A 38 12.72 -9.20 11.63
C LEU A 38 11.75 -8.11 11.17
N SER A 39 11.88 -7.70 9.91
CA SER A 39 10.96 -6.73 9.31
C SER A 39 9.51 -7.20 9.50
N PRO A 40 8.56 -6.33 9.92
CA PRO A 40 7.17 -6.69 10.17
C PRO A 40 6.48 -7.37 8.96
N TYR A 41 7.00 -7.14 7.76
CA TYR A 41 6.54 -7.78 6.54
C TYR A 41 6.74 -9.30 6.51
N PHE A 42 7.73 -9.83 7.24
CA PHE A 42 8.08 -11.26 7.23
C PHE A 42 8.14 -11.90 8.62
N SER A 43 7.87 -11.14 9.68
CA SER A 43 7.63 -11.68 11.02
C SER A 43 6.48 -12.68 11.04
N ASP A 44 6.45 -13.54 12.04
CA ASP A 44 5.37 -14.53 12.17
C ASP A 44 4.02 -13.88 12.52
N ASN A 45 2.92 -14.51 12.14
CA ASN A 45 1.57 -13.99 12.40
C ASN A 45 1.19 -13.98 13.88
N THR A 46 1.90 -14.76 14.69
CA THR A 46 1.72 -14.83 16.15
C THR A 46 2.46 -13.71 16.89
N ASP A 47 3.34 -12.97 16.19
CA ASP A 47 4.16 -11.93 16.79
C ASP A 47 3.31 -10.67 17.10
N PRO A 48 3.19 -10.26 18.38
CA PRO A 48 2.46 -9.05 18.74
C PRO A 48 3.09 -7.78 18.18
N GLU A 49 4.40 -7.78 17.90
CA GLU A 49 5.12 -6.62 17.35
C GLU A 49 5.04 -6.53 15.81
N LYS A 50 4.24 -7.40 15.18
CA LYS A 50 3.98 -7.37 13.74
C LYS A 50 2.99 -6.27 13.37
N TYR A 51 3.40 -5.02 13.48
CA TYR A 51 2.65 -3.86 13.03
C TYR A 51 3.60 -2.76 12.59
N LEU A 52 3.08 -1.77 11.86
CA LEU A 52 3.90 -0.64 11.43
C LEU A 52 3.85 0.45 12.51
N LYS A 53 5.02 0.98 12.88
CA LYS A 53 5.10 2.02 13.90
C LYS A 53 4.38 3.29 13.44
N ALA A 54 3.83 4.03 14.41
CA ALA A 54 3.17 5.31 14.14
C ALA A 54 4.13 6.27 13.41
N GLY A 55 3.63 6.94 12.37
CA GLY A 55 4.45 7.79 11.50
C GLY A 55 5.09 7.09 10.31
N PHE A 56 4.88 5.78 10.13
CA PHE A 56 5.25 5.10 8.89
C PHE A 56 4.50 5.69 7.68
N THR A 57 5.25 6.13 6.67
CA THR A 57 4.71 6.78 5.46
C THR A 57 4.77 5.88 4.22
N GLY A 58 5.27 4.67 4.35
CA GLY A 58 5.36 3.71 3.25
C GLY A 58 4.04 3.02 2.94
N HIS A 59 4.06 2.15 1.93
CA HIS A 59 2.90 1.38 1.52
C HIS A 59 2.55 0.27 2.53
N VAL A 60 1.27 0.17 2.89
CA VAL A 60 0.69 -0.90 3.72
C VAL A 60 -0.06 -1.90 2.83
N PRO A 61 0.49 -3.10 2.59
CA PRO A 61 -0.16 -4.10 1.74
C PRO A 61 -1.47 -4.55 2.37
N PHE A 62 -2.52 -4.75 1.58
CA PHE A 62 -3.87 -5.14 2.05
C PHE A 62 -4.52 -4.18 3.07
N GLY A 63 -3.95 -3.00 3.33
CA GLY A 63 -4.46 -2.04 4.31
C GLY A 63 -5.83 -1.45 3.96
N TYR A 64 -6.20 -1.44 2.67
CA TYR A 64 -7.47 -0.88 2.20
C TYR A 64 -8.70 -1.58 2.78
N ALA A 65 -8.62 -2.86 3.19
CA ALA A 65 -9.79 -3.55 3.72
C ALA A 65 -10.08 -3.20 5.19
N SER A 66 -9.12 -2.56 5.88
CA SER A 66 -9.14 -2.35 7.34
C SER A 66 -9.46 -0.90 7.73
N PHE A 67 -10.42 -0.27 7.06
CA PHE A 67 -10.88 1.08 7.42
C PHE A 67 -11.50 1.12 8.83
N GLY A 68 -11.27 2.23 9.55
CA GLY A 68 -11.88 2.48 10.86
C GLY A 68 -11.15 1.87 12.07
N LYS A 69 -10.08 1.09 11.85
CA LYS A 69 -9.21 0.57 12.91
C LYS A 69 -8.08 1.57 13.24
N THR A 70 -7.56 1.51 14.46
CA THR A 70 -6.33 2.23 14.84
C THR A 70 -5.11 1.60 14.16
N ASN A 71 -3.99 2.32 14.11
CA ASN A 71 -2.80 1.94 13.32
C ASN A 71 -2.34 0.50 13.61
N GLU A 72 -2.11 0.16 14.88
CA GLU A 72 -1.59 -1.16 15.27
C GLU A 72 -2.49 -2.33 14.81
N PRO A 73 -3.79 -2.41 15.18
CA PRO A 73 -4.65 -3.51 14.74
C PRO A 73 -4.94 -3.47 13.23
N MET A 74 -4.93 -2.29 12.61
CA MET A 74 -5.06 -2.16 11.14
C MET A 74 -3.86 -2.79 10.43
N THR A 75 -2.65 -2.36 10.78
CA THR A 75 -1.42 -2.79 10.10
C THR A 75 -1.04 -4.21 10.44
N ASN A 76 -1.31 -4.69 11.67
CA ASN A 76 -1.15 -6.09 12.03
C ASN A 76 -2.02 -7.01 11.18
N SER A 77 -3.33 -6.74 11.10
CA SER A 77 -4.25 -7.51 10.27
C SER A 77 -3.81 -7.54 8.81
N ALA A 78 -3.44 -6.38 8.27
CA ALA A 78 -3.02 -6.24 6.88
C ALA A 78 -1.72 -7.02 6.55
N LEU A 79 -0.74 -6.99 7.47
CA LEU A 79 0.51 -7.75 7.33
C LEU A 79 0.30 -9.26 7.49
N CYS A 80 -0.61 -9.69 8.36
CA CYS A 80 -1.01 -11.09 8.50
C CYS A 80 -1.68 -11.60 7.22
N ASP A 81 -2.58 -10.82 6.62
CA ASP A 81 -3.21 -11.15 5.34
C ASP A 81 -2.18 -11.21 4.20
N PHE A 82 -1.26 -10.23 4.15
CA PHE A 82 -0.17 -10.20 3.18
C PHE A 82 0.68 -11.48 3.25
N THR A 83 1.19 -11.81 4.43
CA THR A 83 2.06 -12.98 4.61
C THR A 83 1.34 -14.31 4.36
N THR A 84 0.08 -14.42 4.73
CA THR A 84 -0.75 -15.61 4.46
C THR A 84 -0.96 -15.81 2.96
N ASN A 85 -1.34 -14.75 2.25
CA ASN A 85 -1.50 -14.79 0.79
C ASN A 85 -0.16 -15.06 0.08
N TYR A 86 0.92 -14.44 0.54
CA TYR A 86 2.26 -14.66 0.00
C TYR A 86 2.69 -16.13 0.13
N ARG A 87 2.56 -16.72 1.33
CA ARG A 87 2.88 -18.14 1.58
C ARG A 87 2.00 -19.08 0.76
N LYS A 88 0.69 -18.81 0.66
CA LYS A 88 -0.25 -19.59 -0.15
C LYS A 88 0.08 -19.54 -1.65
N ARG A 89 0.55 -18.41 -2.15
CA ARG A 89 1.00 -18.30 -3.54
C ARG A 89 2.26 -19.12 -3.78
N LEU A 90 3.27 -18.97 -2.92
CA LEU A 90 4.51 -19.76 -3.00
C LEU A 90 4.23 -21.27 -2.95
N SER A 91 3.29 -21.73 -2.12
CA SER A 91 2.94 -23.16 -2.07
C SER A 91 2.31 -23.66 -3.37
N ASN A 92 1.64 -22.77 -4.12
CA ASN A 92 0.96 -23.11 -5.37
C ASN A 92 1.81 -22.86 -6.62
N GLU A 93 3.01 -22.24 -6.52
CA GLU A 93 3.89 -22.01 -7.68
C GLU A 93 4.35 -23.32 -8.34
N TRP A 94 4.49 -24.38 -7.54
CA TRP A 94 4.89 -25.71 -8.01
C TRP A 94 3.71 -26.59 -8.40
N ALA A 95 2.48 -26.15 -8.13
CA ALA A 95 1.29 -26.92 -8.46
C ALA A 95 0.97 -26.72 -9.95
N PRO A 96 0.90 -27.79 -10.76
CA PRO A 96 0.51 -27.65 -12.16
C PRO A 96 -0.90 -27.08 -12.22
N VAL A 97 -1.04 -25.88 -12.78
CA VAL A 97 -2.35 -25.25 -13.01
C VAL A 97 -3.14 -26.17 -13.93
N GLN A 98 -4.17 -26.83 -13.39
CA GLN A 98 -5.15 -27.55 -14.20
C GLN A 98 -6.02 -26.49 -14.89
N ILE A 99 -5.56 -26.01 -16.04
CA ILE A 99 -6.39 -25.19 -16.92
C ILE A 99 -7.35 -26.16 -17.57
N ASP A 100 -8.52 -26.33 -16.97
CA ASP A 100 -9.64 -27.02 -17.59
C ASP A 100 -10.14 -26.11 -18.71
N LYS A 101 -9.45 -26.15 -19.85
CA LYS A 101 -9.86 -25.46 -21.06
C LYS A 101 -10.82 -26.42 -21.75
N PRO A 102 -12.16 -26.21 -21.63
CA PRO A 102 -13.08 -27.03 -22.39
C PRO A 102 -12.67 -26.93 -23.85
N GLU A 103 -12.49 -28.09 -24.48
CA GLU A 103 -12.12 -28.16 -25.88
C GLU A 103 -13.19 -27.37 -26.65
N PRO A 104 -12.79 -26.41 -27.50
CA PRO A 104 -13.78 -25.66 -28.27
C PRO A 104 -14.63 -26.68 -29.04
N PRO A 105 -15.97 -26.54 -29.05
CA PRO A 105 -16.82 -27.49 -29.72
C PRO A 105 -16.35 -27.60 -31.17
N MET A 106 -16.13 -28.83 -31.64
CA MET A 106 -15.77 -29.08 -33.03
C MET A 106 -16.89 -28.54 -33.93
N LEU A 107 -16.65 -27.39 -34.56
CA LEU A 107 -17.53 -26.84 -35.58
C LEU A 107 -17.41 -27.71 -36.84
N ILE A 108 -18.21 -28.76 -36.93
CA ILE A 108 -18.32 -29.64 -38.12
C ILE A 108 -18.95 -28.87 -39.29
N GLN A 109 -19.65 -27.77 -39.01
CA GLN A 109 -20.27 -26.89 -39.99
C GLN A 109 -19.77 -25.45 -39.79
N PRO A 110 -19.53 -24.68 -40.86
CA PRO A 110 -19.27 -23.25 -40.72
C PRO A 110 -20.45 -22.62 -40.00
N THR A 111 -20.19 -21.91 -38.90
CA THR A 111 -21.24 -21.16 -38.21
C THR A 111 -21.69 -20.02 -39.11
N GLU A 112 -22.96 -20.03 -39.48
CA GLU A 112 -23.57 -18.89 -40.15
C GLU A 112 -23.66 -17.73 -39.15
N ILE A 113 -22.73 -16.79 -39.25
CA ILE A 113 -22.66 -15.60 -38.39
C ILE A 113 -23.80 -14.60 -38.67
N TYR A 114 -24.50 -14.75 -39.80
CA TYR A 114 -25.66 -13.95 -40.18
C TYR A 114 -26.78 -14.85 -40.70
N HIS A 115 -28.03 -14.50 -40.41
CA HIS A 115 -29.17 -15.23 -40.92
C HIS A 115 -29.36 -14.99 -42.42
N LYS A 116 -29.61 -16.07 -43.18
CA LYS A 116 -29.80 -16.00 -44.64
C LYS A 116 -31.10 -15.36 -45.10
N HIS A 117 -32.16 -15.46 -44.28
CA HIS A 117 -33.53 -15.12 -44.69
C HIS A 117 -34.14 -13.96 -43.92
N ILE A 118 -33.43 -13.42 -42.92
CA ILE A 118 -33.92 -12.34 -42.07
C ILE A 118 -32.80 -11.36 -41.74
N GLY A 119 -33.16 -10.11 -41.52
CA GLY A 119 -32.23 -9.04 -41.17
C GLY A 119 -31.44 -8.50 -42.36
N GLN A 120 -30.70 -7.42 -42.11
CA GLN A 120 -29.77 -6.84 -43.07
C GLN A 120 -28.35 -7.29 -42.71
N LEU A 121 -27.54 -7.57 -43.73
CA LEU A 121 -26.11 -7.79 -43.53
C LEU A 121 -25.45 -6.47 -43.08
N PRO A 122 -24.56 -6.49 -42.08
CA PRO A 122 -23.75 -5.33 -41.76
C PRO A 122 -23.02 -4.83 -43.00
N ASN A 123 -23.02 -3.51 -43.21
CA ASN A 123 -22.40 -2.82 -44.35
C ASN A 123 -22.98 -3.15 -45.74
N TYR A 124 -24.22 -3.65 -45.83
CA TYR A 124 -24.91 -3.71 -47.11
C TYR A 124 -25.13 -2.29 -47.67
N GLY A 125 -24.43 -1.95 -48.75
CA GLY A 125 -24.48 -0.62 -49.38
C GLY A 125 -25.48 -0.48 -50.53
N GLY A 126 -26.27 -1.51 -50.81
CA GLY A 126 -27.28 -1.48 -51.87
C GLY A 126 -28.57 -0.77 -51.45
N HIS A 127 -29.45 -0.51 -52.42
CA HIS A 127 -30.77 0.06 -52.15
C HIS A 127 -31.67 -0.95 -51.41
N ILE A 128 -32.26 -0.52 -50.29
CA ILE A 128 -33.25 -1.30 -49.54
C ILE A 128 -34.60 -0.57 -49.62
N PRO A 129 -35.61 -1.16 -50.29
CA PRO A 129 -36.94 -0.56 -50.38
C PRO A 129 -37.56 -0.33 -49.00
N GLY A 130 -38.06 0.88 -48.76
CA GLY A 130 -38.74 1.22 -47.52
C GLY A 130 -37.84 1.39 -46.28
N ALA A 131 -36.52 1.21 -46.39
CA ALA A 131 -35.61 1.37 -45.25
C ALA A 131 -35.66 2.77 -44.63
N ILE A 132 -35.84 3.81 -45.45
CA ILE A 132 -35.96 5.20 -44.98
C ILE A 132 -37.26 5.51 -44.24
N PHE A 133 -38.28 4.65 -44.36
CA PHE A 133 -39.58 4.82 -43.73
C PHE A 133 -39.78 3.89 -42.53
N ARG A 134 -38.76 3.09 -42.18
CA ARG A 134 -38.77 2.22 -41.01
C ARG A 134 -38.33 3.03 -39.80
N ILE A 135 -39.26 3.26 -38.88
CA ILE A 135 -39.06 3.92 -37.58
C ILE A 135 -38.68 2.87 -36.54
#